data_AF-A0A7S1JU79-F1
#
_entry.id   AF-A0A7S1JU79-F1
#
_cell.length_a   1.000
_cell.length_b   1.000
_cell.length_c   1.000
_cell.angle_alpha   90.00
_cell.angle_beta   90.00
_cell.angle_gamma   90.00
#
_symmetry.space_group_name_H-M   'P 1'
#
loop_
_entity.id
_entity.type
_entity.pdbx_description
1 polymer ?
#
loop_
_entity_poly.entity_id
_entity_poly.type
_entity_poly.pdbx_seq_one_letter_code
_entity_poly.pdbx_strand_id
1 'polypeptide(L)'
;VVFDEPMTDEQLLLSKRLFLYYTSVGDPLNRTHLSSAKFARFLRETGIVASRPSLQQTKLTELTNDTTNQDGSNIRPLPLRVLPAPALTQVQADLLFVRHTKAATTLPKTGLSAVPSQGDKGDDERRSGVGAGMVRSTRHHMELHQWLKALKELSREVHAAMESENPSPMDSLTTHILKPLCDATVAKDHTAETAEVKAINTDPLVKELLASIRPRVKQLFTHYARGGHSLPLSGFQQLCADFDVSELLAPVTIQRTYWSAVSAGNEEDRKIEANEMSFTAFQLAVVTLASKAPVPEFTDSEKSQCVSAAHEHFKIAPHLAPAAYASETYISLLFFLSRLNASSAAARFLPPPLPTAAPETTWTVLREVIEGKPGQTNGTTPTPKAATGAGTLFALPPLPLAMAPHGTHSRTRTTARRTIAIHHGGTVGVGA
;
A
#
# COMPACT_ATOMS: atom_id res chain seq x y z
N VAL A 1 -17.34 -35.97 -16.92
CA VAL A 1 -16.29 -35.59 -15.94
C VAL A 1 -15.55 -34.43 -16.53
N VAL A 2 -15.84 -33.20 -16.11
CA VAL A 2 -15.14 -32.01 -16.61
C VAL A 2 -13.85 -31.91 -15.81
N PHE A 3 -12.72 -32.14 -16.45
CA PHE A 3 -11.41 -31.90 -15.83
C PHE A 3 -11.33 -30.40 -15.54
N ASP A 4 -11.30 -30.05 -14.25
CA ASP A 4 -11.12 -28.67 -13.83
C ASP A 4 -9.65 -28.31 -14.02
N GLU A 5 -9.31 -27.90 -15.25
CA GLU A 5 -7.95 -27.53 -15.61
C GLU A 5 -7.44 -26.46 -14.62
N PRO A 6 -6.26 -26.66 -14.00
CA PRO A 6 -5.70 -25.66 -13.11
C PRO A 6 -5.37 -24.40 -13.91
N MET A 7 -5.64 -23.23 -13.33
CA MET A 7 -5.17 -21.98 -13.94
C MET A 7 -3.64 -21.98 -13.96
N THR A 8 -3.05 -21.52 -15.07
CA THR A 8 -1.61 -21.27 -15.12
C THR A 8 -1.23 -20.11 -14.18
N ASP A 9 0.04 -20.00 -13.82
CA ASP A 9 0.52 -18.92 -12.94
C ASP A 9 0.27 -17.53 -13.55
N GLU A 10 0.39 -17.39 -14.88
CA GLU A 10 0.07 -16.17 -15.60
C GLU A 10 -1.42 -15.83 -15.51
N GLN A 11 -2.30 -16.80 -15.76
CA GLN A 11 -3.76 -16.62 -15.66
C GLN A 11 -4.16 -16.21 -14.23
N LEU A 12 -3.57 -16.85 -13.22
CA LEU A 12 -3.81 -16.55 -11.82
C LEU A 12 -3.33 -15.14 -11.46
N LEU A 13 -2.16 -14.74 -11.95
CA LEU A 13 -1.61 -13.40 -11.73
C LEU A 13 -2.49 -12.31 -12.35
N LEU A 14 -2.88 -12.46 -13.62
CA LEU A 14 -3.77 -11.52 -14.32
C LEU A 14 -5.13 -11.41 -13.62
N SER A 15 -5.70 -12.56 -13.25
CA SER A 15 -6.99 -12.61 -12.55
C SER A 15 -6.95 -11.91 -11.19
N LYS A 16 -5.85 -12.09 -10.43
CA LYS A 16 -5.63 -11.40 -9.15
C LYS A 16 -5.49 -9.89 -9.34
N ARG A 17 -4.72 -9.44 -10.33
CA ARG A 17 -4.55 -8.01 -10.63
C ARG A 17 -5.88 -7.34 -10.96
N LEU A 18 -6.67 -7.94 -11.84
CA LEU A 18 -7.99 -7.41 -12.20
C LEU A 18 -8.96 -7.41 -11.01
N PHE A 19 -8.94 -8.47 -10.18
CA PHE A 19 -9.72 -8.47 -8.94
C PHE A 19 -9.35 -7.30 -8.03
N LEU A 20 -8.05 -7.09 -7.78
CA LEU A 20 -7.55 -5.98 -6.96
C LEU A 20 -7.88 -4.61 -7.56
N TYR A 21 -7.84 -4.48 -8.89
CA TYR A 21 -8.27 -3.28 -9.59
C TYR A 21 -9.75 -2.99 -9.33
N TYR A 22 -10.65 -3.91 -9.70
CA TYR A 22 -12.09 -3.67 -9.57
C TYR A 22 -12.57 -3.55 -8.12
N THR A 23 -11.94 -4.25 -7.17
CA THR A 23 -12.23 -4.07 -5.74
C THR A 23 -11.85 -2.68 -5.25
N SER A 24 -10.79 -2.07 -5.80
CA SER A 24 -10.34 -0.72 -5.43
C SER A 24 -11.18 0.42 -6.04
N VAL A 25 -11.99 0.13 -7.07
CA VAL A 25 -12.81 1.15 -7.74
C VAL A 25 -13.80 1.79 -6.76
N GLY A 26 -13.69 3.10 -6.56
CA GLY A 26 -14.54 3.88 -5.64
C GLY A 26 -14.19 3.74 -4.16
N ASP A 27 -13.37 2.75 -3.78
CA ASP A 27 -12.81 2.60 -2.44
C ASP A 27 -11.42 1.97 -2.55
N PRO A 28 -10.35 2.79 -2.62
CA PRO A 28 -8.98 2.30 -2.83
C PRO A 28 -8.47 1.35 -1.75
N LEU A 29 -9.09 1.36 -0.56
CA LEU A 29 -8.72 0.53 0.58
C LEU A 29 -9.30 -0.88 0.45
N ASN A 30 -10.39 -1.04 -0.30
CA ASN A 30 -11.02 -2.35 -0.50
C ASN A 30 -10.22 -3.19 -1.50
N ARG A 31 -9.66 -4.30 -1.00
CA ARG A 31 -8.90 -5.29 -1.79
C ARG A 31 -9.44 -6.71 -1.65
N THR A 32 -10.51 -6.89 -0.88
CA THR A 32 -10.98 -8.23 -0.46
C THR A 32 -12.35 -8.58 -1.02
N HIS A 33 -13.18 -7.57 -1.33
CA HIS A 33 -14.59 -7.77 -1.59
C HIS A 33 -15.07 -7.06 -2.86
N LEU A 34 -15.41 -7.85 -3.86
CA LEU A 34 -15.98 -7.38 -5.11
C LEU A 34 -17.51 -7.35 -5.01
N SER A 35 -18.12 -6.17 -5.12
CA SER A 35 -19.58 -6.04 -5.13
C SER A 35 -20.17 -6.48 -6.47
N SER A 36 -21.46 -6.83 -6.50
CA SER A 36 -22.17 -7.16 -7.75
C SER A 36 -22.08 -6.04 -8.80
N ALA A 37 -22.15 -4.77 -8.36
CA ALA A 37 -22.00 -3.62 -9.24
C ALA A 37 -20.60 -3.54 -9.90
N LYS A 38 -19.54 -3.85 -9.13
CA LYS A 38 -18.15 -3.89 -9.63
C LYS A 38 -17.94 -5.07 -10.58
N PHE A 39 -18.52 -6.23 -10.26
CA PHE A 39 -18.52 -7.40 -11.15
C PHE A 39 -19.25 -7.11 -12.48
N ALA A 40 -20.45 -6.54 -12.42
CA ALA A 40 -21.20 -6.13 -13.61
C ALA A 40 -20.48 -5.03 -14.41
N ARG A 41 -19.67 -4.18 -13.76
CA ARG A 41 -18.81 -3.22 -14.46
C ARG A 41 -17.71 -3.95 -15.24
N PHE A 42 -16.99 -4.88 -14.62
CA PHE A 42 -16.00 -5.72 -15.30
C PHE A 42 -16.58 -6.41 -16.54
N LEU A 43 -17.74 -7.06 -16.41
CA LEU A 43 -18.37 -7.76 -17.54
C LEU A 43 -18.79 -6.84 -18.69
N ARG A 44 -19.11 -5.58 -18.40
CA ARG A 44 -19.45 -4.59 -19.43
C ARG A 44 -18.22 -3.99 -20.09
N GLU A 45 -17.17 -3.69 -19.33
CA GLU A 45 -15.90 -3.17 -19.87
C GLU A 45 -15.18 -4.19 -20.77
N THR A 46 -15.41 -5.49 -20.51
CA THR A 46 -14.91 -6.60 -21.34
C THR A 46 -15.81 -6.96 -22.52
N GLY A 47 -16.98 -6.33 -22.66
CA GLY A 47 -17.96 -6.66 -23.70
C GLY A 47 -18.65 -8.02 -23.53
N ILE A 48 -18.44 -8.72 -22.40
CA ILE A 48 -19.09 -10.01 -22.11
C ILE A 48 -20.59 -9.82 -21.89
N VAL A 49 -20.97 -8.71 -21.26
CA VAL A 49 -22.36 -8.27 -21.11
C VAL A 49 -22.55 -6.97 -21.89
N ALA A 50 -23.70 -6.83 -22.56
CA ALA A 50 -24.03 -5.61 -23.28
C ALA A 50 -23.94 -4.37 -22.37
N SER A 51 -23.23 -3.35 -22.84
CA SER A 51 -23.28 -2.03 -22.23
C SER A 51 -24.73 -1.54 -22.28
N ARG A 52 -25.26 -1.09 -21.14
CA ARG A 52 -26.57 -0.45 -21.14
C ARG A 52 -26.48 0.76 -22.07
N PRO A 53 -27.37 0.89 -23.07
CA PRO A 53 -27.44 2.11 -23.85
C PRO A 53 -27.74 3.24 -22.87
N SER A 54 -26.73 4.05 -22.57
CA SER A 54 -26.97 5.26 -21.81
C SER A 54 -27.88 6.12 -22.69
N LEU A 55 -29.02 6.59 -22.17
CA LEU A 55 -29.95 7.44 -22.92
C LEU A 55 -29.29 8.74 -23.43
N GLN A 56 -28.07 9.04 -23.00
CA GLN A 56 -27.24 10.15 -23.47
C GLN A 56 -26.32 9.80 -24.65
N GLN A 57 -26.04 8.53 -24.94
CA GLN A 57 -25.17 8.14 -26.06
C GLN A 57 -25.83 8.33 -27.44
N THR A 58 -27.17 8.29 -27.50
CA THR A 58 -27.91 8.54 -28.74
C THR A 58 -27.79 9.99 -29.23
N LYS A 59 -27.42 10.95 -28.38
CA LYS A 59 -27.14 12.34 -28.79
C LYS A 59 -25.66 12.62 -29.05
N LEU A 60 -24.74 11.75 -28.62
CA LEU A 60 -23.30 12.02 -28.67
C LEU A 60 -22.61 11.37 -29.88
N THR A 61 -23.27 10.44 -30.58
CA THR A 61 -22.67 9.75 -31.74
C THR A 61 -22.67 10.62 -33.01
N GLU A 62 -23.33 11.80 -33.01
CA GLU A 62 -23.31 12.76 -34.12
C GLU A 62 -22.31 13.91 -33.95
N LEU A 63 -21.59 14.04 -32.81
CA LEU A 63 -20.80 15.25 -32.51
C LEU A 63 -19.35 15.04 -32.05
N THR A 64 -18.85 13.82 -31.87
CA THR A 64 -17.46 13.62 -31.39
C THR A 64 -16.47 13.43 -32.52
N ASN A 65 -16.01 14.55 -33.11
CA ASN A 65 -14.71 14.64 -33.78
C ASN A 65 -13.81 15.76 -33.25
N ASP A 66 -14.21 16.53 -32.24
CA ASP A 66 -13.31 17.53 -31.69
C ASP A 66 -13.63 17.85 -30.23
N THR A 67 -12.59 18.30 -29.53
CA THR A 67 -12.55 18.94 -28.20
C THR A 67 -12.05 18.09 -27.03
N THR A 68 -10.81 18.42 -26.69
CA THR A 68 -10.03 18.13 -25.49
C THR A 68 -10.58 18.85 -24.25
N ASN A 69 -10.22 18.29 -23.09
CA ASN A 69 -10.25 18.88 -21.74
C ASN A 69 -11.61 19.08 -21.05
N GLN A 70 -11.98 18.11 -20.20
CA GLN A 70 -12.49 18.43 -18.86
C GLN A 70 -12.07 17.39 -17.82
N ASP A 71 -11.47 17.92 -16.76
CA ASP A 71 -11.04 17.27 -15.53
C ASP A 71 -12.24 16.84 -14.67
N GLY A 72 -12.16 15.65 -14.07
CA GLY A 72 -13.17 15.13 -13.14
C GLY A 72 -13.52 13.66 -13.39
N SER A 73 -12.57 12.75 -13.19
CA SER A 73 -12.71 11.27 -13.10
C SER A 73 -13.74 10.56 -14.00
N ASN A 74 -14.09 11.13 -15.16
CA ASN A 74 -14.85 10.46 -16.20
C ASN A 74 -13.92 9.44 -16.85
N ILE A 75 -13.75 8.31 -16.17
CA ILE A 75 -13.08 7.12 -16.70
C ILE A 75 -13.91 6.72 -17.92
N ARG A 76 -13.50 7.19 -19.11
CA ARG A 76 -14.09 6.79 -20.37
C ARG A 76 -13.95 5.26 -20.41
N PRO A 77 -15.05 4.49 -20.37
CA PRO A 77 -14.97 3.05 -20.40
C PRO A 77 -14.25 2.70 -21.70
N LEU A 78 -13.16 1.94 -21.62
CA LEU A 78 -12.57 1.35 -22.81
C LEU A 78 -13.52 0.20 -23.15
N PRO A 79 -14.40 0.31 -24.15
CA PRO A 79 -15.14 -0.85 -24.58
C PRO A 79 -14.13 -1.64 -25.39
N LEU A 80 -13.40 -2.54 -24.73
CA LEU A 80 -12.73 -3.61 -25.45
C LEU A 80 -13.86 -4.48 -26.01
N ARG A 81 -14.36 -4.12 -27.20
CA ARG A 81 -15.28 -4.97 -27.96
C ARG A 81 -14.46 -6.11 -28.54
N VAL A 82 -14.12 -7.06 -27.67
CA VAL A 82 -13.40 -8.28 -28.03
C VAL A 82 -14.35 -9.26 -28.70
N LEU A 83 -15.61 -9.27 -28.27
CA LEU A 83 -16.61 -10.22 -28.74
C LEU A 83 -17.53 -9.60 -29.80
N PRO A 84 -17.88 -10.35 -30.86
CA PRO A 84 -18.81 -9.89 -31.89
C PRO A 84 -20.23 -9.66 -31.32
N ALA A 85 -20.61 -10.45 -30.31
CA ALA A 85 -21.84 -10.31 -29.55
C ALA A 85 -21.58 -10.57 -28.05
N PRO A 86 -22.39 -10.01 -27.14
CA PRO A 86 -22.27 -10.29 -25.72
C PRO A 86 -22.47 -11.79 -25.45
N ALA A 87 -21.50 -12.42 -24.77
CA ALA A 87 -21.59 -13.84 -24.42
C ALA A 87 -22.67 -14.10 -23.35
N LEU A 88 -22.97 -13.10 -22.50
CA LEU A 88 -23.96 -13.21 -21.45
C LEU A 88 -24.98 -12.07 -21.46
N THR A 89 -26.22 -12.41 -21.11
CA THR A 89 -27.24 -11.45 -20.68
C THR A 89 -26.93 -10.94 -19.27
N GLN A 90 -27.47 -9.76 -18.92
CA GLN A 90 -27.32 -9.22 -17.56
C GLN A 90 -27.88 -10.19 -16.50
N VAL A 91 -28.98 -10.88 -16.80
CA VAL A 91 -29.60 -11.85 -15.88
C VAL A 91 -28.66 -13.03 -15.62
N GLN A 92 -28.03 -13.57 -16.67
CA GLN A 92 -27.05 -14.65 -16.51
C GLN A 92 -25.83 -14.19 -15.69
N ALA A 93 -25.35 -12.97 -15.92
CA ALA A 93 -24.26 -12.39 -15.14
C ALA A 93 -24.60 -12.24 -13.64
N ASP A 94 -25.82 -11.78 -13.34
CA ASP A 94 -26.28 -11.65 -11.95
C ASP A 94 -26.44 -13.03 -11.28
N LEU A 95 -26.96 -14.02 -12.02
CA LEU A 95 -27.05 -15.42 -11.55
C LEU A 95 -25.67 -16.02 -11.30
N LEU A 96 -24.68 -15.75 -12.17
CA LEU A 96 -23.30 -16.20 -11.99
C LEU A 96 -22.71 -15.62 -10.70
N PHE A 97 -22.90 -14.32 -10.46
CA PHE A 97 -22.47 -13.68 -9.21
C PHE A 97 -23.11 -14.36 -8.00
N VAL A 98 -24.45 -14.49 -8.00
CA VAL A 98 -25.20 -15.08 -6.90
C VAL A 98 -24.79 -16.53 -6.62
N ARG A 99 -24.53 -17.34 -7.66
CA ARG A 99 -24.07 -18.72 -7.54
C ARG A 99 -22.76 -18.82 -6.77
N HIS A 100 -21.80 -17.97 -7.10
CA HIS A 100 -20.47 -17.99 -6.48
C HIS A 100 -20.42 -17.31 -5.12
N THR A 101 -21.35 -16.40 -4.80
CA THR A 101 -21.40 -15.77 -3.47
C THR A 101 -22.31 -16.47 -2.46
N LYS A 102 -23.41 -17.10 -2.88
CA LYS A 102 -24.33 -17.80 -1.97
C LYS A 102 -23.81 -19.15 -1.50
N ALA A 103 -23.05 -19.86 -2.34
CA ALA A 103 -22.50 -21.17 -2.02
C ALA A 103 -21.58 -21.16 -0.78
N ALA A 104 -21.01 -20.02 -0.42
CA ALA A 104 -20.19 -19.89 0.79
C ALA A 104 -21.00 -19.69 2.08
N THR A 105 -22.24 -19.17 1.99
CA THR A 105 -23.06 -18.87 3.18
C THR A 105 -23.79 -20.11 3.72
N THR A 106 -23.87 -21.18 2.95
CA THR A 106 -24.54 -22.43 3.35
C THR A 106 -23.63 -23.40 4.09
N LEU A 107 -22.45 -22.98 4.59
CA LEU A 107 -21.71 -23.83 5.52
C LEU A 107 -22.62 -24.05 6.75
N PRO A 108 -23.02 -25.30 7.05
CA PRO A 108 -23.85 -25.56 8.20
C PRO A 108 -23.08 -25.06 9.42
N LYS A 109 -23.68 -24.12 10.15
CA LYS A 109 -23.21 -23.71 11.47
C LYS A 109 -23.33 -24.97 12.33
N THR A 110 -22.29 -25.80 12.29
CA THR A 110 -22.20 -27.07 13.01
C THR A 110 -22.43 -26.73 14.47
N GLY A 111 -23.53 -27.28 14.98
CA GLY A 111 -24.03 -27.00 16.30
C GLY A 111 -22.96 -27.23 17.34
N LEU A 112 -22.59 -26.16 18.03
CA LEU A 112 -22.12 -26.24 19.40
C LEU A 112 -23.11 -25.43 20.25
N SER A 113 -23.95 -26.20 20.94
CA SER A 113 -24.67 -25.83 22.15
C SER A 113 -25.75 -24.76 22.04
N ALA A 114 -26.88 -25.12 21.43
CA ALA A 114 -28.16 -24.66 21.96
C ALA A 114 -28.47 -25.53 23.20
N VAL A 115 -28.01 -25.08 24.37
CA VAL A 115 -28.55 -25.55 25.64
C VAL A 115 -30.02 -25.10 25.67
N PRO A 116 -30.99 -26.00 25.83
CA PRO A 116 -32.37 -25.59 26.08
C PRO A 116 -32.42 -24.97 27.48
N SER A 117 -32.36 -23.64 27.56
CA SER A 117 -32.69 -22.93 28.80
C SER A 117 -34.20 -22.96 28.94
N GLN A 118 -34.65 -23.97 29.66
CA GLN A 118 -36.02 -24.14 30.11
C GLN A 118 -36.21 -23.25 31.34
N GLY A 119 -36.79 -22.07 31.12
CA GLY A 119 -37.27 -21.16 32.15
C GLY A 119 -37.91 -19.98 31.43
N ASP A 120 -39.00 -19.38 31.87
CA ASP A 120 -39.94 -19.59 32.95
C ASP A 120 -41.13 -18.72 32.53
N LYS A 121 -42.36 -19.16 32.81
CA LYS A 121 -43.57 -18.44 32.38
C LYS A 121 -43.73 -17.18 33.24
N GLY A 122 -43.30 -16.04 32.71
CA GLY A 122 -43.65 -14.72 33.21
C GLY A 122 -44.55 -14.02 32.21
N ASP A 123 -45.86 -14.02 32.50
CA ASP A 123 -46.84 -13.19 31.82
C ASP A 123 -46.52 -11.71 32.10
N ASP A 124 -46.01 -10.99 31.10
CA ASP A 124 -46.05 -9.53 31.14
C ASP A 124 -46.45 -8.97 29.77
N GLU A 125 -47.75 -8.76 29.69
CA GLU A 125 -48.50 -8.19 28.60
C GLU A 125 -48.40 -6.67 28.68
N ARG A 126 -47.42 -6.05 27.99
CA ARG A 126 -47.48 -4.61 27.66
C ARG A 126 -46.54 -4.22 26.53
N ARG A 127 -47.18 -4.00 25.37
CA ARG A 127 -46.92 -2.91 24.40
C ARG A 127 -45.47 -2.43 24.27
N SER A 128 -44.82 -2.81 23.19
CA SER A 128 -43.99 -1.88 22.41
C SER A 128 -43.89 -2.36 20.97
N GLY A 129 -43.94 -1.40 20.06
CA GLY A 129 -44.29 -1.54 18.66
C GLY A 129 -43.51 -2.58 17.87
N VAL A 130 -44.22 -3.20 16.95
CA VAL A 130 -43.75 -4.00 15.82
C VAL A 130 -42.81 -3.16 14.97
N GLY A 131 -41.54 -3.09 15.39
CA GLY A 131 -40.45 -2.74 14.49
C GLY A 131 -40.27 -3.92 13.57
N ALA A 132 -40.85 -3.85 12.36
CA ALA A 132 -40.60 -4.80 11.29
C ALA A 132 -39.08 -4.97 11.17
N GLY A 133 -38.59 -6.12 11.65
CA GLY A 133 -37.19 -6.50 11.63
C GLY A 133 -36.78 -6.61 10.17
N MET A 134 -36.37 -5.48 9.61
CA MET A 134 -35.85 -5.36 8.28
C MET A 134 -34.58 -6.20 8.24
N VAL A 135 -34.74 -7.46 7.83
CA VAL A 135 -33.66 -8.42 7.61
C VAL A 135 -32.69 -7.69 6.71
N ARG A 136 -31.62 -7.15 7.29
CA ARG A 136 -30.57 -6.47 6.55
C ARG A 136 -30.01 -7.53 5.62
N SER A 137 -30.42 -7.48 4.36
CA SER A 137 -29.87 -8.31 3.30
C SER A 137 -28.36 -8.13 3.38
N THR A 138 -27.68 -9.14 3.88
CA THR A 138 -26.23 -9.17 3.93
C THR A 138 -25.79 -9.09 2.48
N ARG A 139 -25.27 -7.92 2.10
CA ARG A 139 -24.80 -7.70 0.73
C ARG A 139 -23.75 -8.77 0.45
N HIS A 140 -24.06 -9.64 -0.50
CA HIS A 140 -23.14 -10.68 -0.89
C HIS A 140 -21.97 -10.04 -1.63
N HIS A 141 -20.76 -10.21 -1.10
CA HIS A 141 -19.52 -9.79 -1.72
C HIS A 141 -18.80 -11.01 -2.25
N MET A 142 -18.15 -10.86 -3.40
CA MET A 142 -17.34 -11.89 -4.02
C MET A 142 -15.89 -11.76 -3.57
N GLU A 143 -15.35 -12.80 -2.96
CA GLU A 143 -13.95 -12.91 -2.58
C GLU A 143 -13.07 -13.41 -3.74
N LEU A 144 -11.75 -13.30 -3.61
CA LEU A 144 -10.82 -13.70 -4.67
C LEU A 144 -11.03 -15.15 -5.13
N HIS A 145 -11.21 -16.10 -4.21
CA HIS A 145 -11.40 -17.50 -4.57
C HIS A 145 -12.72 -17.74 -5.33
N GLN A 146 -13.77 -16.97 -5.03
CA GLN A 146 -15.06 -17.02 -5.72
C GLN A 146 -14.96 -16.37 -7.10
N TRP A 147 -14.20 -15.28 -7.20
CA TRP A 147 -13.87 -14.62 -8.47
C TRP A 147 -13.14 -15.57 -9.43
N LEU A 148 -12.13 -16.31 -8.96
CA LEU A 148 -11.40 -17.27 -9.80
C LEU A 148 -12.33 -18.39 -10.31
N LYS A 149 -13.25 -18.89 -9.47
CA LYS A 149 -14.28 -19.86 -9.89
C LYS A 149 -15.25 -19.26 -10.91
N ALA A 150 -15.68 -18.03 -10.70
CA ALA A 150 -16.55 -17.31 -11.63
C ALA A 150 -15.87 -17.10 -12.98
N LEU A 151 -14.58 -16.77 -13.02
CA LEU A 151 -13.81 -16.63 -14.26
C LEU A 151 -13.67 -17.95 -15.02
N LYS A 152 -13.46 -19.08 -14.33
CA LYS A 152 -13.45 -20.41 -14.96
C LYS A 152 -14.78 -20.79 -15.60
N GLU A 153 -15.88 -20.37 -15.00
CA GLU A 153 -17.19 -20.60 -15.58
C GLU A 153 -17.45 -19.65 -16.75
N LEU A 154 -17.07 -18.38 -16.60
CA LEU A 154 -17.15 -17.36 -17.63
C LEU A 154 -16.34 -17.70 -18.88
N SER A 155 -15.17 -18.32 -18.72
CA SER A 155 -14.31 -18.69 -19.84
C SER A 155 -14.98 -19.68 -20.76
N ARG A 156 -15.80 -20.61 -20.24
CA ARG A 156 -16.58 -21.55 -21.04
C ARG A 156 -17.65 -20.85 -21.88
N GLU A 157 -18.36 -19.90 -21.28
CA GLU A 157 -19.39 -19.11 -21.96
C GLU A 157 -18.78 -18.22 -23.06
N VAL A 158 -17.66 -17.56 -22.76
CA VAL A 158 -16.91 -16.76 -23.73
C VAL A 158 -16.38 -17.62 -24.87
N HIS A 159 -15.79 -18.77 -24.55
CA HIS A 159 -15.27 -19.69 -25.55
C HIS A 159 -16.36 -20.21 -26.48
N ALA A 160 -17.53 -20.59 -25.94
CA ALA A 160 -18.70 -20.99 -26.73
C ALA A 160 -19.19 -19.85 -27.65
N ALA A 161 -19.19 -18.60 -27.18
CA ALA A 161 -19.60 -17.45 -27.97
C ALA A 161 -18.60 -17.03 -29.06
N MET A 162 -17.32 -17.40 -28.92
CA MET A 162 -16.27 -17.06 -29.89
C MET A 162 -16.13 -18.08 -31.01
N GLU A 163 -16.79 -19.24 -30.93
CA GLU A 163 -16.59 -20.36 -31.88
C GLU A 163 -15.11 -20.72 -32.07
N SER A 164 -14.30 -20.52 -31.03
CA SER A 164 -12.85 -20.62 -31.11
C SER A 164 -12.40 -22.08 -31.23
N GLU A 165 -11.49 -22.38 -32.15
CA GLU A 165 -10.87 -23.72 -32.28
C GLU A 165 -9.87 -24.04 -31.14
N ASN A 166 -9.52 -23.06 -30.31
CA ASN A 166 -8.59 -23.27 -29.19
C ASN A 166 -9.14 -24.31 -28.20
N PRO A 167 -8.33 -25.32 -27.78
CA PRO A 167 -8.82 -26.38 -26.90
C PRO A 167 -9.07 -25.92 -25.45
N SER A 168 -8.46 -24.81 -25.00
CA SER A 168 -8.63 -24.30 -23.64
C SER A 168 -9.49 -23.01 -23.59
N PRO A 169 -10.68 -23.07 -22.96
CA PRO A 169 -11.52 -21.89 -22.74
C PRO A 169 -10.81 -20.79 -21.94
N MET A 170 -9.98 -21.18 -20.96
CA MET A 170 -9.24 -20.23 -20.12
C MET A 170 -8.17 -19.48 -20.90
N ASP A 171 -7.47 -20.13 -21.84
CA ASP A 171 -6.49 -19.45 -22.69
C ASP A 171 -7.15 -18.43 -23.62
N SER A 172 -8.33 -18.76 -24.14
CA SER A 172 -9.14 -17.83 -24.95
C SER A 172 -9.54 -16.60 -24.13
N LEU A 173 -10.12 -16.80 -22.94
CA LEU A 173 -10.49 -15.71 -22.03
C LEU A 173 -9.27 -14.84 -21.67
N THR A 174 -8.12 -15.48 -21.42
CA THR A 174 -6.91 -14.78 -20.99
C THR A 174 -6.31 -13.93 -22.10
N THR A 175 -6.14 -14.52 -23.28
CA THR A 175 -5.52 -13.88 -24.44
C THR A 175 -6.37 -12.74 -24.97
N HIS A 176 -7.69 -12.95 -25.07
CA HIS A 176 -8.56 -12.01 -25.73
C HIS A 176 -9.16 -10.98 -24.77
N ILE A 177 -9.34 -11.30 -23.49
CA ILE A 177 -10.03 -10.42 -22.54
C ILE A 177 -9.12 -9.98 -21.39
N LEU A 178 -8.59 -10.92 -20.60
CA LEU A 178 -7.91 -10.55 -19.34
C LEU A 178 -6.62 -9.78 -19.58
N LYS A 179 -5.79 -10.20 -20.54
CA LYS A 179 -4.52 -9.54 -20.85
C LYS A 179 -4.72 -8.13 -21.44
N PRO A 180 -5.53 -7.93 -22.50
CA PRO A 180 -5.82 -6.58 -23.01
C PRO A 180 -6.45 -5.67 -21.96
N LEU A 181 -7.34 -6.20 -21.11
CA LEU A 181 -7.93 -5.42 -20.03
C LEU A 181 -6.90 -5.06 -18.97
N CYS A 182 -6.03 -6.00 -18.57
CA CYS A 182 -4.95 -5.73 -17.63
C CYS A 182 -4.04 -4.63 -18.19
N ASP A 183 -3.60 -4.74 -19.44
CA ASP A 183 -2.75 -3.76 -20.11
C ASP A 183 -3.44 -2.38 -20.18
N ALA A 184 -4.74 -2.35 -20.45
CA ALA A 184 -5.55 -1.13 -20.43
C ALA A 184 -5.68 -0.50 -19.04
N THR A 185 -5.88 -1.31 -18.00
CA THR A 185 -5.95 -0.82 -16.61
C THR A 185 -4.59 -0.33 -16.12
N VAL A 186 -3.52 -1.02 -16.50
CA VAL A 186 -2.14 -0.62 -16.23
C VAL A 186 -1.85 0.70 -16.93
N ALA A 187 -2.21 0.86 -18.20
CA ALA A 187 -2.04 2.13 -18.91
C ALA A 187 -2.79 3.27 -18.19
N LYS A 188 -4.03 3.04 -17.73
CA LYS A 188 -4.81 4.07 -17.04
C LYS A 188 -4.25 4.48 -15.68
N ASP A 189 -3.80 3.51 -14.88
CA ASP A 189 -3.32 3.77 -13.53
C ASP A 189 -1.84 4.21 -13.51
N HIS A 190 -1.07 3.93 -14.58
CA HIS A 190 0.39 4.11 -14.58
C HIS A 190 0.97 5.14 -15.56
N THR A 191 0.22 5.68 -16.54
CA THR A 191 0.87 6.50 -17.59
C THR A 191 1.38 7.86 -17.14
N ALA A 192 0.78 8.49 -16.12
CA ALA A 192 1.27 9.77 -15.61
C ALA A 192 2.18 9.57 -14.39
N GLU A 193 1.61 9.10 -13.27
CA GLU A 193 2.34 9.03 -12.00
C GLU A 193 3.52 8.04 -12.06
N THR A 194 3.38 6.88 -12.71
CA THR A 194 4.46 5.88 -12.73
C THR A 194 5.54 6.23 -13.76
N ALA A 195 5.17 6.93 -14.84
CA ALA A 195 6.14 7.44 -15.81
C ALA A 195 6.99 8.55 -15.19
N GLU A 196 6.37 9.48 -14.46
CA GLU A 196 7.07 10.53 -13.72
C GLU A 196 8.01 9.95 -12.66
N VAL A 197 7.52 9.02 -11.85
CA VAL A 197 8.33 8.35 -10.82
C VAL A 197 9.47 7.53 -11.44
N LYS A 198 9.23 6.84 -12.56
CA LYS A 198 10.29 6.15 -13.30
C LYS A 198 11.31 7.14 -13.86
N ALA A 199 10.87 8.27 -14.40
CA ALA A 199 11.75 9.33 -14.89
C ALA A 199 12.63 9.87 -13.76
N ILE A 200 12.04 10.17 -12.60
CA ILE A 200 12.77 10.59 -11.39
C ILE A 200 13.76 9.49 -10.95
N ASN A 201 13.35 8.23 -10.94
CA ASN A 201 14.23 7.13 -10.56
C ASN A 201 15.30 6.80 -11.61
N THR A 202 15.15 7.28 -12.86
CA THR A 202 16.20 7.20 -13.89
C THR A 202 17.23 8.32 -13.79
N ASP A 203 16.90 9.41 -13.08
CA ASP A 203 17.81 10.54 -12.85
C ASP A 203 19.10 10.04 -12.15
N PRO A 204 20.29 10.26 -12.75
CA PRO A 204 21.57 9.88 -12.16
C PRO A 204 21.77 10.43 -10.75
N LEU A 205 21.30 11.64 -10.46
CA LEU A 205 21.46 12.29 -9.15
C LEU A 205 20.62 11.61 -8.08
N VAL A 206 19.37 11.25 -8.42
CA VAL A 206 18.49 10.50 -7.54
C VAL A 206 19.06 9.11 -7.29
N LYS A 207 19.60 8.44 -8.32
CA LYS A 207 20.27 7.14 -8.17
C LYS A 207 21.49 7.23 -7.26
N GLU A 208 22.33 8.25 -7.43
CA GLU A 208 23.52 8.44 -6.61
C GLU A 208 23.15 8.74 -5.16
N LEU A 209 22.14 9.59 -4.94
CA LEU A 209 21.59 9.86 -3.61
C LEU A 209 21.00 8.59 -2.97
N LEU A 210 20.16 7.85 -3.69
CA LEU A 210 19.59 6.59 -3.19
C LEU A 210 20.69 5.56 -2.87
N ALA A 211 21.78 5.54 -3.64
CA ALA A 211 22.92 4.66 -3.40
C ALA A 211 23.67 5.05 -2.11
N SER A 212 23.88 6.33 -1.85
CA SER A 212 24.58 6.81 -0.65
C SER A 212 23.78 6.54 0.63
N ILE A 213 22.45 6.67 0.58
CA ILE A 213 21.56 6.41 1.73
C ILE A 213 21.10 4.96 1.83
N ARG A 214 21.42 4.12 0.84
CA ARG A 214 20.91 2.74 0.72
C ARG A 214 21.03 1.92 2.01
N PRO A 215 22.16 1.93 2.75
CA PRO A 215 22.28 1.14 3.97
C PRO A 215 21.24 1.51 5.03
N ARG A 216 20.95 2.80 5.21
CA ARG A 216 19.97 3.29 6.19
C ARG A 216 18.55 3.00 5.76
N VAL A 217 18.22 3.28 4.50
CA VAL A 217 16.90 2.97 3.93
C VAL A 217 16.63 1.45 4.02
N LYS A 218 17.67 0.62 3.84
CA LYS A 218 17.57 -0.84 4.02
C LYS A 218 17.34 -1.25 5.47
N GLN A 219 17.94 -0.57 6.45
CA GLN A 219 17.67 -0.82 7.86
C GLN A 219 16.21 -0.51 8.22
N LEU A 220 15.68 0.63 7.76
CA LEU A 220 14.26 0.97 7.91
C LEU A 220 13.37 -0.09 7.27
N PHE A 221 13.62 -0.44 6.02
CA PHE A 221 12.88 -1.50 5.33
C PHE A 221 12.87 -2.80 6.14
N THR A 222 14.04 -3.27 6.57
CA THR A 222 14.19 -4.53 7.32
C THR A 222 13.44 -4.47 8.66
N HIS A 223 13.44 -3.32 9.32
CA HIS A 223 12.72 -3.12 10.58
C HIS A 223 11.20 -3.24 10.39
N TYR A 224 10.62 -2.50 9.44
CA TYR A 224 9.17 -2.52 9.20
C TYR A 224 8.70 -3.79 8.47
N ALA A 225 9.59 -4.45 7.75
CA ALA A 225 9.40 -5.81 7.24
C ALA A 225 9.49 -6.88 8.34
N ARG A 226 9.80 -6.50 9.60
CA ARG A 226 9.95 -7.40 10.75
C ARG A 226 10.99 -8.51 10.50
N GLY A 227 12.07 -8.17 9.82
CA GLY A 227 13.13 -9.10 9.41
C GLY A 227 12.81 -9.93 8.17
N GLY A 228 11.64 -9.75 7.55
CA GLY A 228 11.27 -10.35 6.28
C GLY A 228 12.01 -9.76 5.08
N HIS A 229 11.88 -10.41 3.92
CA HIS A 229 12.44 -9.93 2.65
C HIS A 229 11.50 -8.97 1.89
N SER A 230 10.34 -8.70 2.47
CA SER A 230 9.23 -7.99 1.86
C SER A 230 8.48 -7.18 2.90
N LEU A 231 8.02 -6.01 2.47
CA LEU A 231 7.34 -5.05 3.34
C LEU A 231 5.83 -5.12 3.09
N PRO A 232 5.02 -5.62 4.04
CA PRO A 232 3.57 -5.59 3.92
C PRO A 232 3.04 -4.15 4.01
N LEU A 233 1.82 -3.93 3.48
CA LEU A 233 1.16 -2.61 3.52
C LEU A 233 1.07 -2.05 4.95
N SER A 234 0.75 -2.89 5.93
CA SER A 234 0.65 -2.49 7.34
C SER A 234 2.00 -1.98 7.89
N GLY A 235 3.11 -2.64 7.51
CA GLY A 235 4.46 -2.19 7.87
C GLY A 235 4.80 -0.84 7.21
N PHE A 236 4.44 -0.67 5.94
CA PHE A 236 4.65 0.60 5.24
C PHE A 236 3.79 1.75 5.79
N GLN A 237 2.54 1.48 6.17
CA GLN A 237 1.68 2.47 6.83
C GLN A 237 2.21 2.85 8.21
N GLN A 238 2.70 1.88 8.99
CA GLN A 238 3.33 2.16 10.28
C GLN A 238 4.58 3.04 10.10
N LEU A 239 5.41 2.75 9.10
CA LEU A 239 6.54 3.60 8.74
C LEU A 239 6.08 5.03 8.44
N CYS A 240 5.05 5.19 7.60
CA CYS A 240 4.54 6.52 7.27
C CYS A 240 3.94 7.24 8.49
N ALA A 241 3.41 6.52 9.48
CA ALA A 241 2.92 7.12 10.73
C ALA A 241 4.08 7.52 11.65
N ASP A 242 5.06 6.64 11.85
CA ASP A 242 6.22 6.86 12.74
C ASP A 242 7.16 7.99 12.27
N PHE A 243 7.05 8.38 11.00
CA PHE A 243 7.80 9.49 10.40
C PHE A 243 6.93 10.68 9.98
N ASP A 244 5.71 10.78 10.53
CA ASP A 244 4.78 11.90 10.32
C ASP A 244 4.41 12.16 8.84
N VAL A 245 4.65 11.18 7.96
CA VAL A 245 4.25 11.24 6.55
C VAL A 245 2.73 11.24 6.43
N SER A 246 2.05 10.61 7.38
CA SER A 246 0.58 10.58 7.46
C SER A 246 -0.04 11.94 7.80
N GLU A 247 0.74 12.89 8.32
CA GLU A 247 0.32 14.28 8.50
C GLU A 247 0.42 15.08 7.20
N LEU A 248 1.36 14.70 6.33
CA LEU A 248 1.62 15.38 5.05
C LEU A 248 0.76 14.83 3.91
N LEU A 249 0.42 13.55 3.96
CA LEU A 249 -0.24 12.84 2.88
C LEU A 249 -1.46 12.08 3.38
N ALA A 250 -2.57 12.21 2.64
CA ALA A 250 -3.77 11.45 2.93
C ALA A 250 -3.51 9.93 2.88
N PRO A 251 -4.17 9.12 3.74
CA PRO A 251 -3.99 7.67 3.77
C PRO A 251 -4.17 6.98 2.41
N VAL A 252 -5.12 7.48 1.60
CA VAL A 252 -5.37 6.98 0.24
C VAL A 252 -4.15 7.16 -0.67
N THR A 253 -3.43 8.28 -0.54
CA THR A 253 -2.22 8.56 -1.31
C THR A 253 -1.09 7.61 -0.91
N ILE A 254 -0.90 7.39 0.39
CA ILE A 254 0.11 6.44 0.91
C ILE A 254 -0.14 5.04 0.38
N GLN A 255 -1.40 4.56 0.46
CA GLN A 255 -1.76 3.25 -0.06
C GLN A 255 -1.60 3.17 -1.58
N ARG A 256 -2.03 4.19 -2.33
CA ARG A 256 -1.83 4.22 -3.79
C ARG A 256 -0.36 4.13 -4.15
N THR A 257 0.49 4.89 -3.47
CA THR A 257 1.94 4.84 -3.66
C THR A 257 2.51 3.46 -3.36
N TYR A 258 2.06 2.81 -2.28
CA TYR A 258 2.44 1.44 -1.96
C TYR A 258 2.15 0.48 -3.13
N TRP A 259 0.89 0.45 -3.58
CA TRP A 259 0.46 -0.47 -4.63
C TRP A 259 1.09 -0.17 -6.00
N SER A 260 1.28 1.10 -6.31
CA SER A 260 2.00 1.53 -7.52
C SER A 260 3.45 1.03 -7.49
N ALA A 261 4.13 1.18 -6.35
CA ALA A 261 5.49 0.72 -6.19
C ALA A 261 5.63 -0.81 -6.23
N VAL A 262 4.73 -1.56 -5.56
CA VAL A 262 4.66 -3.02 -5.65
C VAL A 262 4.50 -3.48 -7.10
N SER A 263 3.65 -2.78 -7.87
CA SER A 263 3.38 -3.12 -9.28
C SER A 263 4.55 -2.77 -10.20
N ALA A 264 5.27 -1.70 -9.89
CA ALA A 264 6.41 -1.22 -10.68
C ALA A 264 7.74 -1.92 -10.35
N GLY A 265 7.82 -2.65 -9.23
CA GLY A 265 8.99 -3.44 -8.86
C GLY A 265 9.38 -4.43 -9.95
N ASN A 266 10.70 -4.65 -10.12
CA ASN A 266 11.25 -5.49 -11.17
C ASN A 266 10.71 -6.93 -11.10
N GLU A 267 10.52 -7.56 -12.26
CA GLU A 267 10.09 -8.96 -12.34
C GLU A 267 11.06 -9.92 -11.64
N GLU A 268 12.34 -9.56 -11.56
CA GLU A 268 13.38 -10.37 -10.90
C GLU A 268 13.14 -10.53 -9.37
N ASP A 269 12.41 -9.59 -8.75
CA ASP A 269 12.03 -9.66 -7.34
C ASP A 269 10.75 -10.51 -7.09
N ARG A 270 10.11 -11.08 -8.11
CA ARG A 270 8.80 -11.79 -8.01
C ARG A 270 8.80 -13.09 -7.20
N LYS A 271 9.92 -13.51 -6.63
CA LYS A 271 9.93 -14.57 -5.60
C LYS A 271 9.33 -14.10 -4.28
N ILE A 272 9.11 -12.79 -4.13
CA ILE A 272 8.44 -12.19 -2.98
C ILE A 272 6.95 -12.52 -3.00
N GLU A 273 6.36 -12.71 -1.82
CA GLU A 273 4.93 -13.00 -1.64
C GLU A 273 4.08 -12.03 -2.48
N ALA A 274 3.12 -12.60 -3.22
CA ALA A 274 2.23 -11.82 -4.04
C ALA A 274 1.54 -10.76 -3.18
N ASN A 275 1.74 -9.48 -3.51
CA ASN A 275 1.21 -8.27 -2.86
C ASN A 275 2.08 -7.61 -1.80
N GLU A 276 3.33 -8.05 -1.60
CA GLU A 276 4.26 -7.34 -0.71
C GLU A 276 5.33 -6.57 -1.48
N MET A 277 5.87 -5.53 -0.84
CA MET A 277 6.80 -4.59 -1.45
C MET A 277 8.24 -5.08 -1.29
N SER A 278 8.96 -5.25 -2.40
CA SER A 278 10.41 -5.50 -2.38
C SER A 278 11.19 -4.28 -1.89
N PHE A 279 12.47 -4.46 -1.57
CA PHE A 279 13.32 -3.31 -1.22
C PHE A 279 13.43 -2.31 -2.37
N THR A 280 13.52 -2.78 -3.62
CA THR A 280 13.56 -1.92 -4.81
C THR A 280 12.26 -1.14 -4.96
N ALA A 281 11.11 -1.80 -4.79
CA ALA A 281 9.80 -1.16 -4.78
C ALA A 281 9.69 -0.15 -3.62
N PHE A 282 10.25 -0.44 -2.46
CA PHE A 282 10.26 0.47 -1.33
C PHE A 282 11.05 1.75 -1.60
N GLN A 283 12.22 1.66 -2.24
CA GLN A 283 12.96 2.86 -2.67
C GLN A 283 12.12 3.72 -3.64
N LEU A 284 11.43 3.08 -4.58
CA LEU A 284 10.52 3.76 -5.51
C LEU A 284 9.36 4.45 -4.76
N ALA A 285 8.79 3.78 -3.77
CA ALA A 285 7.72 4.33 -2.93
C ALA A 285 8.19 5.56 -2.16
N VAL A 286 9.40 5.54 -1.58
CA VAL A 286 9.99 6.68 -0.87
C VAL A 286 10.14 7.88 -1.79
N VAL A 287 10.70 7.69 -3.00
CA VAL A 287 10.82 8.76 -4.00
C VAL A 287 9.46 9.32 -4.40
N THR A 288 8.46 8.44 -4.60
CA THR A 288 7.09 8.83 -4.95
C THR A 288 6.40 9.60 -3.82
N LEU A 289 6.61 9.21 -2.56
CA LEU A 289 6.06 9.94 -1.42
C LEU A 289 6.71 11.32 -1.32
N ALA A 290 8.03 11.40 -1.52
CA ALA A 290 8.74 12.67 -1.50
C ALA A 290 8.26 13.62 -2.60
N SER A 291 8.00 13.14 -3.82
CA SER A 291 7.50 13.99 -4.91
C SER A 291 6.04 14.43 -4.73
N LYS A 292 5.26 13.69 -3.94
CA LYS A 292 3.85 14.02 -3.64
C LYS A 292 3.67 14.85 -2.38
N ALA A 293 4.65 14.80 -1.47
CA ALA A 293 4.59 15.57 -0.24
C ALA A 293 4.57 17.07 -0.59
N PRO A 294 3.68 17.86 0.05
CA PRO A 294 3.71 19.30 -0.15
C PRO A 294 5.09 19.80 0.25
N VAL A 295 5.79 20.41 -0.70
CA VAL A 295 7.10 21.03 -0.45
C VAL A 295 6.80 22.34 0.27
N PRO A 296 7.30 22.53 1.51
CA PRO A 296 7.28 23.85 2.12
C PRO A 296 7.96 24.84 1.17
N GLU A 297 7.42 26.06 1.05
CA GLU A 297 8.13 27.13 0.34
C GLU A 297 9.40 27.47 1.12
N PHE A 298 10.50 26.80 0.78
CA PHE A 298 11.79 27.06 1.40
C PHE A 298 12.40 28.32 0.78
N THR A 299 12.81 29.24 1.64
CA THR A 299 13.75 30.29 1.28
C THR A 299 15.08 29.66 0.83
N ASP A 300 15.87 30.38 0.03
CA ASP A 300 17.18 29.88 -0.42
C ASP A 300 18.12 29.52 0.73
N SER A 301 18.00 30.24 1.86
CA SER A 301 18.73 29.92 3.10
C SER A 301 18.32 28.57 3.69
N GLU A 302 17.02 28.26 3.73
CA GLU A 302 16.50 26.99 4.27
C GLU A 302 16.82 25.82 3.35
N LYS A 303 16.74 26.02 2.02
CA LYS A 303 17.24 25.05 1.04
C LYS A 303 18.71 24.74 1.31
N SER A 304 19.50 25.78 1.58
CA SER A 304 20.92 25.62 1.86
C SER A 304 21.19 24.84 3.14
N GLN A 305 20.46 25.15 4.21
CA GLN A 305 20.56 24.40 5.47
C GLN A 305 20.14 22.93 5.30
N CYS A 306 19.06 22.65 4.56
CA CYS A 306 18.63 21.29 4.25
C CYS A 306 19.72 20.51 3.50
N VAL A 307 20.34 21.11 2.48
CA VAL A 307 21.43 20.47 1.72
C VAL A 307 22.66 20.24 2.59
N SER A 308 23.05 21.22 3.42
CA SER A 308 24.19 21.09 4.34
C SER A 308 23.95 20.01 5.40
N ALA A 309 22.77 19.99 6.03
CA ALA A 309 22.41 18.96 6.98
C ALA A 309 22.38 17.57 6.32
N ALA A 310 21.85 17.47 5.11
CA ALA A 310 21.85 16.23 4.37
C ALA A 310 23.27 15.76 4.02
N HIS A 311 24.17 16.67 3.64
CA HIS A 311 25.58 16.39 3.38
C HIS A 311 26.28 15.80 4.60
N GLU A 312 26.09 16.43 5.76
CA GLU A 312 26.67 15.99 7.03
C GLU A 312 26.13 14.61 7.45
N HIS A 313 24.81 14.43 7.40
CA HIS A 313 24.19 13.22 7.92
C HIS A 313 24.29 12.03 6.98
N PHE A 314 24.11 12.23 5.68
CA PHE A 314 24.09 11.15 4.70
C PHE A 314 25.42 10.96 3.98
N LYS A 315 26.42 11.81 4.26
CA LYS A 315 27.71 11.81 3.56
C LYS A 315 27.51 11.89 2.04
N ILE A 316 26.58 12.75 1.61
CA ILE A 316 26.29 12.97 0.19
C ILE A 316 27.58 13.49 -0.46
N ALA A 317 27.87 13.06 -1.67
CA ALA A 317 29.06 13.55 -2.36
C ALA A 317 28.95 15.07 -2.61
N PRO A 318 30.00 15.87 -2.35
CA PRO A 318 29.93 17.33 -2.43
C PRO A 318 29.47 17.87 -3.80
N HIS A 319 29.76 17.14 -4.88
CA HIS A 319 29.38 17.53 -6.24
C HIS A 319 27.86 17.46 -6.49
N LEU A 320 27.10 16.78 -5.63
CA LEU A 320 25.64 16.73 -5.71
C LEU A 320 24.97 17.98 -5.14
N ALA A 321 25.67 18.78 -4.33
CA ALA A 321 25.09 19.95 -3.67
C ALA A 321 24.57 21.02 -4.65
N PRO A 322 25.30 21.44 -5.70
CA PRO A 322 24.79 22.44 -6.65
C PRO A 322 23.57 21.95 -7.43
N ALA A 323 23.57 20.67 -7.82
CA ALA A 323 22.45 20.06 -8.53
C ALA A 323 21.21 19.89 -7.65
N ALA A 324 21.41 19.68 -6.33
CA ALA A 324 20.35 19.64 -5.34
C ALA A 324 19.52 20.93 -5.32
N TYR A 325 20.17 22.10 -5.42
CA TYR A 325 19.45 23.39 -5.43
C TYR A 325 18.60 23.60 -6.68
N ALA A 326 18.92 22.94 -7.78
CA ALA A 326 18.24 23.12 -9.07
C ALA A 326 17.00 22.24 -9.25
N SER A 327 16.83 21.20 -8.43
CA SER A 327 15.74 20.22 -8.58
C SER A 327 14.84 20.22 -7.35
N GLU A 328 13.60 20.66 -7.51
CA GLU A 328 12.58 20.62 -6.46
C GLU A 328 12.35 19.20 -5.94
N THR A 329 12.36 18.20 -6.83
CA THR A 329 12.24 16.79 -6.46
C THR A 329 13.39 16.34 -5.55
N TYR A 330 14.61 16.81 -5.83
CA TYR A 330 15.76 16.49 -5.00
C TYR A 330 15.66 17.13 -3.61
N ILE A 331 15.25 18.40 -3.53
CA ILE A 331 15.00 19.10 -2.26
C ILE A 331 13.90 18.38 -1.48
N SER A 332 12.81 18.01 -2.14
CA SER A 332 11.69 17.29 -1.53
C SER A 332 12.13 15.93 -0.98
N LEU A 333 12.98 15.22 -1.72
CA LEU A 333 13.56 13.97 -1.27
C LEU A 333 14.50 14.17 -0.08
N LEU A 334 15.38 15.18 -0.11
CA LEU A 334 16.23 15.50 1.03
C LEU A 334 15.41 15.88 2.27
N PHE A 335 14.36 16.67 2.10
CA PHE A 335 13.44 17.05 3.18
C PHE A 335 12.70 15.83 3.74
N PHE A 336 12.22 14.96 2.87
CA PHE A 336 11.56 13.73 3.28
C PHE A 336 12.52 12.83 4.07
N LEU A 337 13.75 12.66 3.57
CA LEU A 337 14.79 11.88 4.23
C LEU A 337 15.25 12.52 5.55
N SER A 338 15.28 13.85 5.63
CA SER A 338 15.63 14.57 6.85
C SER A 338 14.59 14.31 7.95
N ARG A 339 13.30 14.30 7.61
CA ARG A 339 12.22 13.86 8.52
C ARG A 339 12.34 12.38 8.91
N LEU A 340 12.69 11.50 7.97
CA LEU A 340 13.00 10.10 8.29
C LEU A 340 14.15 9.97 9.30
N ASN A 341 15.05 10.95 9.36
CA ASN A 341 16.21 10.94 10.27
C ASN A 341 15.92 11.65 11.61
N ALA A 342 15.05 12.66 11.60
CA ALA A 342 14.75 13.50 12.75
C ALA A 342 13.64 12.97 13.66
N SER A 343 12.80 12.04 13.18
CA SER A 343 11.74 11.45 14.00
C SER A 343 12.32 10.77 15.24
N SER A 344 11.61 10.88 16.36
CA SER A 344 11.93 10.16 17.60
C SER A 344 12.00 8.64 17.40
N ALA A 345 11.30 8.11 16.38
CA ALA A 345 11.42 6.72 15.97
C ALA A 345 12.81 6.42 15.41
N ALA A 346 13.41 7.34 14.63
CA ALA A 346 14.75 7.21 14.06
C ALA A 346 15.84 7.05 15.13
N ALA A 347 15.67 7.69 16.29
CA ALA A 347 16.59 7.57 17.42
C ALA A 347 16.73 6.13 17.94
N ARG A 348 15.77 5.24 17.66
CA ARG A 348 15.84 3.81 17.99
C ARG A 348 16.62 2.99 16.97
N PHE A 349 16.82 3.53 15.77
CA PHE A 349 17.35 2.78 14.61
C PHE A 349 18.70 3.28 14.13
N LEU A 350 19.04 4.54 14.39
CA LEU A 350 20.30 5.11 14.02
C LEU A 350 21.34 4.82 15.12
N PRO A 351 22.58 4.44 14.76
CA PRO A 351 23.66 4.45 15.73
C PRO A 351 23.73 5.86 16.34
N PRO A 352 24.02 5.98 17.66
CA PRO A 352 24.16 7.29 18.29
C PRO A 352 25.10 8.14 17.44
N PRO A 353 24.77 9.43 17.21
CA PRO A 353 25.62 10.29 16.41
C PRO A 353 27.05 10.18 16.92
N LEU A 354 28.01 10.03 15.99
CA LEU A 354 29.42 10.12 16.34
C LEU A 354 29.62 11.39 17.17
N PRO A 355 30.37 11.36 18.28
CA PRO A 355 30.61 12.53 19.10
C PRO A 355 31.53 13.49 18.33
N THR A 356 30.96 14.23 17.38
CA THR A 356 31.58 15.37 16.71
C THR A 356 30.99 16.63 17.32
N ALA A 357 31.87 17.50 17.78
CA ALA A 357 31.54 18.74 18.48
C ALA A 357 30.96 19.79 17.51
N ALA A 358 29.64 19.79 17.31
CA ALA A 358 28.79 20.92 16.88
C ALA A 358 27.31 20.46 16.85
N PRO A 359 26.33 21.34 17.14
CA PRO A 359 25.34 21.03 18.17
C PRO A 359 23.95 20.66 17.62
N GLU A 360 23.12 20.15 18.52
CA GLU A 360 21.66 20.01 18.40
C GLU A 360 20.94 21.24 17.79
N THR A 361 21.58 22.42 17.79
CA THR A 361 21.08 23.69 17.23
C THR A 361 20.68 23.64 15.76
N THR A 362 21.37 22.88 14.90
CA THR A 362 21.05 22.88 13.46
C THR A 362 19.68 22.24 13.20
N TRP A 363 19.32 21.23 13.99
CA TRP A 363 18.02 20.57 13.91
C TRP A 363 16.94 21.29 14.69
N THR A 364 17.26 21.98 15.77
CA THR A 364 16.30 22.88 16.43
C THR A 364 15.89 24.00 15.48
N VAL A 365 16.85 24.58 14.74
CA VAL A 365 16.56 25.60 13.71
C VAL A 365 15.76 25.01 12.56
N LEU A 366 16.15 23.85 12.02
CA LEU A 366 15.36 23.20 10.95
C LEU A 366 13.94 22.85 11.44
N ARG A 367 13.80 22.32 12.66
CA ARG A 367 12.50 21.97 13.26
C ARG A 367 11.66 23.22 13.54
N GLU A 368 12.23 24.31 14.05
CA GLU A 368 11.54 25.58 14.30
C GLU A 368 11.10 26.28 13.01
N VAL A 369 11.94 26.20 11.96
CA VAL A 369 11.61 26.62 10.60
C VAL A 369 10.46 25.78 10.04
N ILE A 370 10.51 24.46 10.20
CA ILE A 370 9.52 23.50 9.69
C ILE A 370 8.18 23.58 10.45
N GLU A 371 8.21 23.84 11.75
CA GLU A 371 7.02 23.95 12.61
C GLU A 371 6.39 25.35 12.59
N GLY A 372 6.97 26.30 11.85
CA GLY A 372 6.38 27.63 11.62
C GLY A 372 6.15 28.44 12.89
N LYS A 373 7.09 28.45 13.85
CA LYS A 373 7.00 29.34 15.01
C LYS A 373 7.48 30.75 14.62
N PRO A 374 6.62 31.79 14.66
CA PRO A 374 7.08 33.16 14.43
C PRO A 374 7.97 33.58 15.60
N GLY A 375 9.27 33.74 15.34
CA GLY A 375 10.24 34.20 16.32
C GLY A 375 9.92 35.62 16.79
N GLN A 376 9.69 35.79 18.09
CA GLN A 376 9.79 37.08 18.77
C GLN A 376 11.25 37.52 18.77
N THR A 377 11.59 38.53 17.97
CA THR A 377 12.85 39.28 18.07
C THR A 377 12.57 40.69 18.58
N ASN A 378 12.69 40.88 19.90
CA ASN A 378 12.99 42.17 20.53
C ASN A 378 14.16 41.87 21.48
N GLY A 379 15.38 42.39 21.34
CA GLY A 379 15.78 43.73 20.91
C GLY A 379 16.22 44.50 22.15
N THR A 380 17.45 44.31 22.64
CA THR A 380 18.06 45.22 23.62
C THR A 380 19.58 45.28 23.49
N THR A 381 20.06 46.46 23.14
CA THR A 381 21.47 46.87 22.99
C THR A 381 22.04 47.28 24.36
N PRO A 382 23.36 47.17 24.63
CA PRO A 382 23.92 47.25 25.99
C PRO A 382 24.36 48.67 26.38
N THR A 383 24.40 48.94 27.69
CA THR A 383 25.22 50.04 28.27
C THR A 383 25.97 49.53 29.51
N PRO A 384 27.19 50.03 29.78
CA PRO A 384 28.06 49.49 30.81
C PRO A 384 27.90 50.21 32.14
N LYS A 385 28.00 49.49 33.26
CA LYS A 385 28.36 50.07 34.55
C LYS A 385 29.11 49.06 35.42
N ALA A 386 30.19 49.57 36.01
CA ALA A 386 31.15 48.83 36.81
C ALA A 386 30.71 48.66 38.28
N ALA A 387 31.33 47.64 38.88
CA ALA A 387 31.76 47.50 40.27
C ALA A 387 30.72 47.16 41.36
N THR A 388 30.93 46.00 41.98
CA THR A 388 31.42 45.79 43.37
C THR A 388 30.65 44.70 44.12
N GLY A 389 31.37 43.70 44.62
CA GLY A 389 31.18 43.20 46.00
C GLY A 389 30.51 41.83 46.22
N ALA A 390 31.29 40.92 46.82
CA ALA A 390 30.93 39.79 47.69
C ALA A 390 29.97 38.71 47.11
N GLY A 391 30.30 37.42 47.05
CA GLY A 391 31.04 36.62 48.02
C GLY A 391 30.04 35.78 48.82
N THR A 392 29.66 34.59 48.33
CA THR A 392 29.15 33.51 49.19
C THR A 392 29.30 32.14 48.52
N LEU A 393 30.05 31.27 49.18
CA LEU A 393 30.12 29.83 48.98
C LEU A 393 28.72 29.20 49.15
N PHE A 394 28.32 28.31 48.25
CA PHE A 394 27.34 27.28 48.58
C PHE A 394 27.86 25.90 48.20
N ALA A 395 27.86 25.05 49.22
CA ALA A 395 28.37 23.71 49.25
C ALA A 395 27.45 22.72 48.53
N LEU A 396 28.06 21.73 47.90
CA LEU A 396 27.43 20.51 47.40
C LEU A 396 26.97 19.63 48.58
N PRO A 397 25.78 19.03 48.55
CA PRO A 397 25.46 17.90 49.41
C PRO A 397 25.91 16.56 48.76
N PRO A 398 26.21 15.54 49.58
CA PRO A 398 26.95 14.35 49.15
C PRO A 398 26.07 13.21 48.61
N LEU A 399 26.69 12.41 47.75
CA LEU A 399 26.29 11.04 47.37
C LEU A 399 26.13 10.12 48.59
N PRO A 400 25.16 9.19 48.56
CA PRO A 400 25.27 7.95 49.31
C PRO A 400 25.61 6.77 48.38
N LEU A 401 26.64 6.04 48.80
CA LEU A 401 27.06 4.74 48.30
C LEU A 401 26.27 3.61 49.00
N ALA A 402 26.07 2.52 48.24
CA ALA A 402 25.79 1.14 48.65
C ALA A 402 24.35 0.76 49.07
N MET A 403 23.74 -0.18 48.33
CA MET A 403 23.62 -1.60 48.71
C MET A 403 22.87 -2.39 47.62
N ALA A 404 23.42 -3.54 47.25
CA ALA A 404 22.72 -4.69 46.65
C ALA A 404 23.06 -5.92 47.54
N PRO A 405 22.44 -7.11 47.41
CA PRO A 405 21.36 -7.52 46.50
C PRO A 405 20.21 -8.30 47.21
N HIS A 406 19.05 -8.45 46.56
CA HIS A 406 18.20 -9.62 46.81
C HIS A 406 17.61 -10.12 45.48
N GLY A 407 17.91 -11.37 45.18
CA GLY A 407 17.48 -12.06 43.98
C GLY A 407 16.04 -12.56 44.07
N THR A 408 15.38 -12.57 42.92
CA THR A 408 14.22 -13.41 42.67
C THR A 408 14.38 -14.08 41.31
N HIS A 409 14.46 -15.40 41.33
CA HIS A 409 14.48 -16.28 40.18
C HIS A 409 13.20 -16.14 39.35
N SER A 410 13.34 -15.81 38.06
CA SER A 410 12.29 -16.08 37.06
C SER A 410 12.77 -17.19 36.13
N ARG A 411 12.08 -18.33 36.22
CA ARG A 411 12.23 -19.53 35.40
C ARG A 411 11.64 -19.26 34.02
N THR A 412 12.48 -19.09 32.99
CA THR A 412 12.05 -19.21 31.60
C THR A 412 12.19 -20.65 31.13
N ARG A 413 11.05 -21.24 30.77
CA ARG A 413 10.87 -22.62 30.32
C ARG A 413 11.22 -22.71 28.83
N THR A 414 12.39 -23.26 28.50
CA THR A 414 12.82 -23.49 27.12
C THR A 414 12.14 -24.75 26.59
N THR A 415 11.10 -24.62 25.77
CA THR A 415 10.56 -25.74 24.98
C THR A 415 11.36 -25.89 23.69
N ALA A 416 12.31 -26.82 23.71
CA ALA A 416 12.95 -27.32 22.49
C ALA A 416 11.95 -28.20 21.72
N ARG A 417 11.52 -27.74 20.54
CA ARG A 417 10.78 -28.57 19.57
C ARG A 417 11.80 -29.44 18.82
N ARG A 418 11.69 -30.75 19.07
CA ARG A 418 12.43 -31.82 18.41
C ARG A 418 11.80 -32.06 17.04
N THR A 419 12.49 -31.68 15.97
CA THR A 419 12.10 -32.04 14.60
C THR A 419 12.46 -33.50 14.37
N ILE A 420 11.45 -34.34 14.17
CA ILE A 420 11.61 -35.74 13.74
C ILE A 420 11.61 -35.72 12.21
N ALA A 421 12.77 -36.02 11.62
CA ALA A 421 12.89 -36.28 10.20
C ALA A 421 12.39 -37.71 9.92
N ILE A 422 11.29 -37.83 9.18
CA ILE A 422 10.81 -39.10 8.64
C ILE A 422 11.45 -39.28 7.27
N HIS A 423 12.42 -40.19 7.19
CA HIS A 423 12.98 -40.67 5.93
C HIS A 423 11.96 -41.59 5.26
N HIS A 424 11.41 -41.18 4.12
CA HIS A 424 10.76 -42.09 3.18
C HIS A 424 11.82 -42.67 2.24
N GLY A 425 12.11 -43.97 2.41
CA GLY A 425 12.88 -44.75 1.46
C GLY A 425 12.05 -45.03 0.21
N GLY A 426 12.54 -44.58 -0.95
CA GLY A 426 12.03 -44.96 -2.25
C GLY A 426 12.81 -46.17 -2.77
N THR A 427 12.13 -47.30 -2.83
CA THR A 427 12.57 -48.53 -3.49
C THR A 427 12.48 -48.34 -5.00
N VAL A 428 13.60 -48.45 -5.72
CA VAL A 428 13.64 -48.53 -7.17
C VAL A 428 13.39 -49.99 -7.57
N GLY A 429 12.22 -50.25 -8.15
CA GLY A 429 11.92 -51.51 -8.81
C GLY A 429 12.55 -51.53 -10.20
N VAL A 430 13.40 -52.53 -10.43
CA VAL A 430 13.94 -52.90 -11.73
C VAL A 430 12.99 -53.92 -12.36
N GLY A 431 12.67 -53.73 -13.63
CA GLY A 431 12.02 -54.72 -14.50
C GLY A 431 11.34 -54.03 -15.68
N ALA A 432 11.41 -54.52 -16.91
CA ALA A 432 12.15 -55.60 -17.57
C ALA A 432 12.13 -55.24 -19.05
#